data_AF-A0A259HKC3-F1
#
_entry.id   AF-A0A259HKC3-F1
#
_cell.length_a   1.000
_cell.length_b   1.000
_cell.length_c   1.000
_cell.angle_alpha   90.00
_cell.angle_beta   90.00
_cell.angle_gamma   90.00
#
_symmetry.space_group_name_H-M   'P 1'
#
loop_
_entity.id
_entity.type
_entity.pdbx_description
1 polymer ?
#
loop_
_entity_poly.entity_id
_entity_poly.type
_entity_poly.pdbx_seq_one_letter_code
_entity_poly.pdbx_strand_id
1 'polypeptide(L)'
;RTKVIDASTAHRVADGWTYGFPELVGREIVAQAKRVSNPGCYPTGFLALLAPLVHNGLLPAAWPYTCTGVSGYSGGGKALIKRFEDDGDIAWRGYGLSFGHKHVPEMQRYAGLAIAPLFSPAVVPAHRGMVVEVLLPLGVMPGNVPAELLRAALTQFYGESKIVTVAQDAPAEGEMLLRGSMEPWDGLKLHVMGSEDGEQARLVAVLDNLGKGASGAAVQTLNLMAGLDETAGLRV
;
A
#
# COMPACT_ATOMS: atom_id res chain seq x y z
N ARG A 1 -21.81 -11.19 19.43
CA ARG A 1 -21.42 -9.81 19.78
C ARG A 1 -21.15 -9.05 18.48
N THR A 2 -21.67 -7.84 18.32
CA THR A 2 -21.48 -7.03 17.10
C THR A 2 -20.03 -6.63 16.92
N LYS A 3 -19.52 -6.72 15.69
CA LYS A 3 -18.22 -6.18 15.28
C LYS A 3 -18.40 -5.16 14.15
N VAL A 4 -17.48 -4.20 14.03
CA VAL A 4 -17.56 -3.06 13.10
C VAL A 4 -16.29 -2.94 12.28
N ILE A 5 -16.44 -2.75 10.98
CA ILE A 5 -15.38 -2.35 10.05
C ILE A 5 -15.73 -0.97 9.51
N ASP A 6 -14.89 0.02 9.76
CA ASP A 6 -15.05 1.37 9.22
C ASP A 6 -14.18 1.56 7.99
N ALA A 7 -14.80 1.70 6.82
CA ALA A 7 -14.11 1.97 5.55
C ALA A 7 -13.71 3.44 5.35
N SER A 8 -14.19 4.34 6.22
CA SER A 8 -13.89 5.76 6.15
C SER A 8 -12.48 6.10 6.65
N THR A 9 -12.13 7.38 6.60
CA THR A 9 -10.86 7.89 7.14
C THR A 9 -10.94 8.22 8.63
N ALA A 10 -12.13 8.19 9.23
CA ALA A 10 -12.37 8.74 10.57
C ALA A 10 -11.56 8.05 11.68
N HIS A 11 -11.39 6.73 11.58
CA HIS A 11 -10.83 5.94 12.67
C HIS A 11 -9.46 5.31 12.37
N ARG A 12 -8.83 5.64 11.23
CA ARG A 12 -7.62 4.94 10.79
C ARG A 12 -6.42 5.12 11.71
N VAL A 13 -6.36 6.22 12.47
CA VAL A 13 -5.35 6.48 13.51
C VAL A 13 -5.98 6.77 14.88
N ALA A 14 -7.26 6.46 15.05
CA ALA A 14 -7.98 6.73 16.29
C ALA A 14 -7.69 5.65 17.34
N ASP A 15 -7.61 6.07 18.60
CA ASP A 15 -7.43 5.13 19.71
C ASP A 15 -8.62 4.17 19.84
N GLY A 16 -8.34 2.93 20.22
CA GLY A 16 -9.35 1.88 20.39
C GLY A 16 -9.86 1.26 19.08
N TRP A 17 -9.24 1.56 17.95
CA TRP A 17 -9.49 0.91 16.66
C TRP A 17 -8.27 0.10 16.23
N THR A 18 -8.50 -1.16 15.83
CA THR A 18 -7.46 -2.00 15.23
C THR A 18 -7.31 -1.62 13.76
N TYR A 19 -6.08 -1.49 13.28
CA TYR A 19 -5.85 -1.21 11.85
C TYR A 19 -6.04 -2.48 11.02
N GLY A 20 -6.85 -2.40 9.96
CA GLY A 20 -7.28 -3.53 9.15
C GLY A 20 -6.27 -3.98 8.10
N PHE A 21 -5.01 -4.14 8.49
CA PHE A 21 -3.97 -4.73 7.65
C PHE A 21 -3.44 -6.00 8.33
N PRO A 22 -4.10 -7.16 8.13
CA PRO A 22 -3.81 -8.39 8.87
C PRO A 22 -2.37 -8.87 8.74
N GLU A 23 -1.75 -8.69 7.58
CA GLU A 23 -0.36 -9.08 7.35
C GLU A 23 0.65 -8.23 8.16
N LEU A 24 0.29 -7.00 8.55
CA LEU A 24 1.14 -6.14 9.38
C LEU A 24 0.78 -6.22 10.87
N VAL A 25 -0.51 -6.19 11.18
CA VAL A 25 -1.03 -6.10 12.55
C VAL A 25 -1.13 -7.47 13.21
N GLY A 26 -1.19 -8.54 12.43
CA GLY A 26 -1.41 -9.90 12.89
C GLY A 26 -2.87 -10.32 12.69
N ARG A 27 -3.06 -11.46 12.02
CA ARG A 27 -4.39 -12.01 11.68
C ARG A 27 -5.25 -12.25 12.90
N GLU A 28 -4.69 -12.80 13.98
CA GLU A 28 -5.44 -13.07 15.21
C GLU A 28 -5.90 -11.79 15.90
N ILE A 29 -5.06 -10.74 15.89
CA ILE A 29 -5.40 -9.43 16.45
C ILE A 29 -6.60 -8.83 15.70
N VAL A 30 -6.61 -8.93 14.37
CA VAL A 30 -7.74 -8.48 13.55
C VAL A 30 -8.98 -9.36 13.78
N ALA A 31 -8.82 -10.68 13.83
CA ALA A 31 -9.92 -11.61 14.04
C ALA A 31 -10.64 -11.37 15.37
N GLN A 32 -9.90 -11.09 16.45
CA GLN A 32 -10.46 -10.84 17.79
C GLN A 32 -11.00 -9.41 17.97
N ALA A 33 -10.64 -8.47 17.10
CA ALA A 33 -11.04 -7.07 17.23
C ALA A 33 -12.57 -6.88 17.16
N LYS A 34 -13.07 -5.90 17.92
CA LYS A 34 -14.48 -5.44 17.85
C LYS A 34 -14.66 -4.30 16.85
N ARG A 35 -13.60 -3.52 16.61
CA ARG A 35 -13.58 -2.30 15.80
C ARG A 35 -12.32 -2.32 14.96
N VAL A 36 -12.48 -2.37 13.64
CA VAL A 36 -11.36 -2.36 12.70
C VAL A 36 -11.53 -1.19 11.74
N SER A 37 -10.48 -0.40 11.55
CA SER A 37 -10.44 0.65 10.53
C SER A 37 -9.83 0.10 9.25
N ASN A 38 -10.53 0.20 8.13
CA ASN A 38 -10.00 -0.24 6.85
C ASN A 38 -8.87 0.70 6.39
N PRO A 39 -7.73 0.16 5.95
CA PRO A 39 -6.63 0.94 5.41
C PRO A 39 -7.04 1.82 4.24
N GLY A 40 -6.34 2.93 4.06
CA GLY A 40 -6.41 3.66 2.80
C GLY A 40 -5.62 2.99 1.68
N CYS A 41 -6.05 3.15 0.42
CA CYS A 41 -5.41 2.54 -0.74
C CYS A 41 -3.90 2.81 -0.89
N TYR A 42 -3.46 4.07 -0.79
CA TYR A 42 -2.02 4.41 -0.84
C TYR A 42 -1.24 3.88 0.39
N PRO A 43 -1.71 4.08 1.64
CA PRO A 43 -1.12 3.45 2.83
C PRO A 43 -0.98 1.94 2.71
N THR A 44 -1.93 1.22 2.11
CA THR A 44 -1.81 -0.23 1.93
C THR A 44 -0.52 -0.59 1.18
N GLY A 45 -0.25 0.06 0.05
CA GLY A 45 1.00 -0.16 -0.70
C GLY A 45 2.24 0.34 0.04
N PHE A 46 2.19 1.57 0.57
CA PHE A 46 3.33 2.17 1.27
C PHE A 46 3.74 1.37 2.51
N LEU A 47 2.78 1.02 3.36
CA LEU A 47 3.04 0.28 4.59
C LEU A 47 3.53 -1.13 4.30
N ALA A 48 3.04 -1.76 3.22
CA ALA A 48 3.54 -3.07 2.84
C ALA A 48 5.02 -3.07 2.45
N LEU A 49 5.47 -1.98 1.82
CA LEU A 49 6.86 -1.80 1.44
C LEU A 49 7.74 -1.43 2.65
N LEU A 50 7.28 -0.51 3.50
CA LEU A 50 8.13 0.17 4.48
C LEU A 50 8.02 -0.37 5.90
N ALA A 51 6.83 -0.73 6.37
CA ALA A 51 6.63 -1.08 7.77
C ALA A 51 7.48 -2.28 8.21
N PRO A 52 7.55 -3.41 7.46
CA PRO A 52 8.42 -4.52 7.84
C PRO A 52 9.90 -4.11 7.89
N LEU A 53 10.36 -3.28 6.97
CA LEU A 53 11.76 -2.89 6.87
C LEU A 53 12.17 -1.92 7.99
N VAL A 54 11.30 -0.97 8.34
CA VAL A 54 11.53 -0.02 9.43
C VAL A 54 11.41 -0.71 10.79
N HIS A 55 10.39 -1.52 11.01
CA HIS A 55 10.20 -2.21 12.30
C HIS A 55 11.32 -3.21 12.61
N ASN A 56 11.95 -3.79 11.59
CA ASN A 56 13.12 -4.67 11.76
C ASN A 56 14.47 -3.91 11.71
N GLY A 57 14.46 -2.58 11.66
CA GLY A 57 15.67 -1.76 11.72
C GLY A 57 16.55 -1.78 10.45
N LEU A 58 16.05 -2.35 9.35
CA LEU A 58 16.76 -2.32 8.05
C LEU A 58 16.68 -0.93 7.40
N LEU A 59 15.61 -0.20 7.66
CA LEU A 59 15.44 1.16 7.19
C LEU A 59 15.25 2.12 8.38
N PRO A 60 15.90 3.29 8.39
CA PRO A 60 15.84 4.21 9.53
C PRO A 60 14.46 4.83 9.70
N ALA A 61 13.92 4.82 10.92
CA ALA A 61 12.65 5.47 11.26
C ALA A 61 12.69 7.00 11.08
N ALA A 62 13.86 7.62 11.25
CA ALA A 62 14.08 9.06 11.15
C ALA A 62 14.67 9.49 9.78
N TRP A 63 14.16 8.90 8.70
CA TRP A 63 14.55 9.25 7.32
C TRP A 63 13.39 9.97 6.59
N PRO A 64 13.66 11.01 5.78
CA PRO A 64 12.63 11.73 5.05
C PRO A 64 12.16 10.95 3.81
N TYR A 65 11.43 9.85 4.03
CA TYR A 65 10.89 9.04 2.93
C TYR A 65 9.98 9.87 2.02
N THR A 66 10.12 9.65 0.72
CA THR A 66 9.21 10.17 -0.30
C THR A 66 8.44 9.02 -0.91
N CYS A 67 7.12 9.16 -0.93
CA CYS A 67 6.19 8.24 -1.57
C CYS A 67 5.53 8.93 -2.76
N THR A 68 5.70 8.35 -3.94
CA THR A 68 4.91 8.68 -5.11
C THR A 68 3.87 7.60 -5.33
N GLY A 69 2.72 7.95 -5.90
CA GLY A 69 1.74 6.93 -6.23
C GLY A 69 0.79 7.36 -7.32
N VAL A 70 0.46 6.42 -8.19
CA VAL A 70 -0.48 6.60 -9.30
C VAL A 70 -1.67 5.67 -9.08
N SER A 71 -2.88 6.20 -9.16
CA SER A 71 -4.12 5.43 -9.04
C SER A 71 -4.96 5.53 -10.31
N GLY A 72 -5.76 4.51 -10.59
CA GLY A 72 -6.94 4.66 -11.42
C GLY A 72 -7.94 5.64 -10.79
N TYR A 73 -8.74 6.29 -11.63
CA TYR A 73 -9.60 7.42 -11.22
C TYR A 73 -10.74 7.03 -10.29
N SER A 74 -11.13 5.75 -10.22
CA SER A 74 -12.15 5.28 -9.28
C SER A 74 -11.77 5.49 -7.81
N GLY A 75 -10.48 5.63 -7.50
CA GLY A 75 -9.99 5.88 -6.14
C GLY A 75 -10.47 7.21 -5.54
N GLY A 76 -10.84 8.20 -6.37
CA GLY A 76 -11.43 9.45 -5.92
C GLY A 76 -12.95 9.41 -5.73
N GLY A 77 -13.57 8.24 -5.87
CA GLY A 77 -15.01 8.04 -5.76
C GLY A 77 -15.81 8.73 -6.87
N LYS A 78 -17.14 8.81 -6.68
CA LYS A 78 -18.09 9.29 -7.70
C LYS A 78 -17.73 10.66 -8.30
N ALA A 79 -17.22 11.56 -7.48
CA ALA A 79 -16.85 12.90 -7.92
C ALA A 79 -15.65 12.91 -8.87
N LEU A 80 -14.63 12.07 -8.63
CA LEU A 80 -13.48 11.98 -9.52
C LEU A 80 -13.77 11.17 -10.78
N ILE A 81 -14.56 10.09 -10.64
CA ILE A 81 -15.07 9.32 -11.77
C ILE A 81 -15.76 10.24 -12.77
N LYS A 82 -16.72 11.05 -12.31
CA LYS A 82 -17.42 11.99 -13.18
C LYS A 82 -16.46 12.96 -13.90
N ARG A 83 -15.42 13.45 -13.22
CA ARG A 83 -14.45 14.38 -13.84
C ARG A 83 -13.64 13.74 -14.98
N PHE A 84 -13.29 12.45 -14.86
CA PHE A 84 -12.59 11.73 -15.94
C PHE A 84 -13.55 11.29 -17.06
N GLU A 85 -14.83 11.05 -16.75
CA GLU A 85 -15.86 10.80 -17.75
C GLU A 85 -16.25 12.05 -18.54
N ASP A 86 -16.27 13.21 -17.88
CA ASP A 86 -16.57 14.51 -18.51
C ASP A 86 -15.41 15.04 -19.37
N ASP A 87 -14.17 14.70 -19.01
CA ASP A 87 -12.93 15.16 -19.68
C ASP A 87 -12.03 13.96 -20.00
N GLY A 88 -12.28 13.35 -21.16
CA GLY A 88 -11.55 12.18 -21.65
C GLY A 88 -10.13 12.46 -22.15
N ASP A 89 -9.68 13.73 -22.18
CA ASP A 89 -8.33 14.11 -22.62
C ASP A 89 -7.33 14.12 -21.44
N ILE A 90 -7.79 13.91 -20.20
CA ILE A 90 -6.92 13.84 -19.02
C ILE A 90 -6.01 12.61 -19.10
N ALA A 91 -4.76 12.82 -19.50
CA ALA A 91 -3.73 11.78 -19.49
C ALA A 91 -3.12 11.53 -18.10
N TRP A 92 -3.03 12.57 -17.27
CA TRP A 92 -2.46 12.51 -15.92
C TRP A 92 -2.96 13.67 -15.06
N ARG A 93 -3.19 13.41 -13.77
CA ARG A 93 -3.64 14.41 -12.81
C ARG A 93 -2.97 14.26 -11.44
N GLY A 94 -2.03 15.15 -11.14
CA GLY A 94 -1.53 15.35 -9.78
C GLY A 94 -2.55 16.03 -8.88
N TYR A 95 -2.55 15.71 -7.59
CA TYR A 95 -3.41 16.37 -6.61
C TYR A 95 -2.78 16.38 -5.22
N GLY A 96 -3.36 17.13 -4.28
CA GLY A 96 -2.75 17.30 -2.95
C GLY A 96 -1.44 18.11 -2.99
N LEU A 97 -1.30 19.01 -3.96
CA LEU A 97 -0.07 19.76 -4.23
C LEU A 97 0.37 20.68 -3.07
N SER A 98 -0.54 21.03 -2.17
CA SER A 98 -0.25 21.81 -0.95
C SER A 98 0.03 20.94 0.28
N PHE A 99 0.36 19.66 0.08
CA PHE A 99 0.56 18.66 1.13
C PHE A 99 -0.68 18.48 2.02
N GLY A 100 -0.53 17.82 3.17
CA GLY A 100 -1.64 17.58 4.11
C GLY A 100 -2.62 16.48 3.69
N HIS A 101 -2.20 15.57 2.81
CA HIS A 101 -3.06 14.48 2.36
C HIS A 101 -3.48 13.58 3.53
N LYS A 102 -4.77 13.25 3.62
CA LYS A 102 -5.40 12.53 4.74
C LYS A 102 -4.81 11.15 5.08
N HIS A 103 -4.02 10.58 4.19
CA HIS A 103 -3.38 9.27 4.36
C HIS A 103 -2.01 9.32 5.04
N VAL A 104 -1.36 10.49 5.08
CA VAL A 104 -0.02 10.65 5.67
C VAL A 104 0.02 10.24 7.15
N PRO A 105 -0.99 10.53 8.00
CA PRO A 105 -1.00 10.06 9.38
C PRO A 105 -0.96 8.54 9.52
N GLU A 106 -1.66 7.80 8.63
CA GLU A 106 -1.63 6.33 8.61
C GLU A 106 -0.22 5.83 8.27
N MET A 107 0.36 6.39 7.19
CA MET A 107 1.69 6.04 6.70
C MET A 107 2.75 6.24 7.77
N GLN A 108 2.73 7.39 8.46
CA GLN A 108 3.69 7.70 9.51
C GLN A 108 3.53 6.75 10.72
N ARG A 109 2.29 6.59 11.21
CA ARG A 109 2.02 5.81 12.43
C ARG A 109 2.39 4.34 12.26
N TYR A 110 1.91 3.70 11.20
CA TYR A 110 2.02 2.24 11.07
C TYR A 110 3.30 1.75 10.41
N ALA A 111 4.08 2.63 9.76
CA ALA A 111 5.45 2.31 9.40
C ALA A 111 6.46 2.62 10.52
N GLY A 112 6.02 3.19 11.66
CA GLY A 112 6.91 3.53 12.76
C GLY A 112 7.85 4.68 12.45
N LEU A 113 7.43 5.63 11.61
CA LEU A 113 8.28 6.74 11.18
C LEU A 113 8.28 7.87 12.22
N ALA A 114 9.48 8.38 12.53
CA ALA A 114 9.64 9.56 13.39
C ALA A 114 9.24 10.85 12.66
N ILE A 115 9.36 10.87 11.33
CA ILE A 115 9.04 12.01 10.47
C ILE A 115 7.96 11.58 9.48
N ALA A 116 6.97 12.45 9.25
CA ALA A 116 5.94 12.19 8.26
C ALA A 116 6.57 12.08 6.85
N PRO A 117 6.20 11.07 6.04
CA PRO A 117 6.71 10.95 4.68
C PRO A 117 6.16 12.06 3.79
N LEU A 118 6.97 12.48 2.81
CA LEU A 118 6.47 13.30 1.70
C LEU A 118 5.62 12.42 0.79
N PHE A 119 4.45 12.92 0.40
CA PHE A 119 3.51 12.15 -0.40
C PHE A 119 3.03 12.95 -1.62
N SER A 120 3.23 12.37 -2.80
CA SER A 120 2.86 12.95 -4.09
C SER A 120 1.97 11.99 -4.88
N PRO A 121 0.63 12.11 -4.74
CA PRO A 121 -0.30 11.26 -5.45
C PRO A 121 -0.69 11.83 -6.82
N ALA A 122 -0.97 10.92 -7.74
CA ALA A 122 -1.50 11.23 -9.05
C ALA A 122 -2.53 10.19 -9.49
N VAL A 123 -3.29 10.55 -10.52
CA VAL A 123 -4.35 9.75 -11.11
C VAL A 123 -4.21 9.73 -12.62
N VAL A 124 -4.50 8.59 -13.24
CA VAL A 124 -4.45 8.37 -14.69
C VAL A 124 -5.79 7.85 -15.22
N PRO A 125 -6.05 7.89 -16.55
CA PRO A 125 -7.30 7.42 -17.16
C PRO A 125 -7.38 5.88 -17.23
N ALA A 126 -7.11 5.20 -16.11
CA ALA A 126 -7.46 3.81 -15.89
C ALA A 126 -8.58 3.77 -14.86
N HIS A 127 -9.61 2.93 -15.07
CA HIS A 127 -10.71 2.86 -14.09
C HIS A 127 -10.19 2.39 -12.73
N ARG A 128 -9.29 1.39 -12.70
CA ARG A 128 -8.78 0.77 -11.49
C ARG A 128 -7.27 0.53 -11.57
N GLY A 129 -6.71 0.04 -10.46
CA GLY A 129 -5.31 -0.28 -10.32
C GLY A 129 -4.50 0.88 -9.71
N MET A 130 -3.37 0.54 -9.10
CA MET A 130 -2.54 1.47 -8.37
C MET A 130 -1.09 0.98 -8.34
N VAL A 131 -0.17 1.94 -8.47
CA VAL A 131 1.27 1.77 -8.25
C VAL A 131 1.68 2.74 -7.16
N VAL A 132 2.33 2.24 -6.10
CA VAL A 132 2.88 3.04 -5.00
C VAL A 132 4.38 2.80 -4.95
N GLU A 133 5.18 3.86 -4.94
CA GLU A 133 6.63 3.77 -5.03
C GLU A 133 7.32 4.53 -3.90
N VAL A 134 8.43 3.95 -3.43
CA VAL A 134 9.38 4.61 -2.52
C VAL A 134 10.77 4.45 -3.11
N LEU A 135 11.45 5.57 -3.32
CA LEU A 135 12.82 5.62 -3.83
C LEU A 135 13.78 5.76 -2.66
N LEU A 136 14.80 4.91 -2.64
CA LEU A 136 15.78 4.85 -1.56
C LEU A 136 17.18 5.17 -2.12
N PRO A 137 17.81 6.26 -1.71
CA PRO A 137 19.20 6.55 -2.05
C PRO A 137 20.12 5.79 -1.06
N LEU A 138 20.20 4.47 -1.21
CA LEU A 138 20.88 3.55 -0.29
C LEU A 138 22.30 3.97 0.09
N GLY A 139 23.07 4.51 -0.86
CA GLY A 139 24.47 4.90 -0.63
C GLY A 139 24.68 6.03 0.39
N VAL A 140 23.65 6.84 0.65
CA VAL A 140 23.66 7.88 1.68
C VAL A 140 22.78 7.55 2.88
N MET A 141 22.07 6.42 2.85
CA MET A 141 21.25 5.98 3.96
C MET A 141 22.12 5.29 5.03
N PRO A 142 21.83 5.53 6.33
CA PRO A 142 22.47 4.79 7.41
C PRO A 142 22.34 3.27 7.23
N GLY A 143 23.44 2.54 7.44
CA GLY A 143 23.48 1.09 7.37
C GLY A 143 23.80 0.50 5.99
N ASN A 144 23.72 1.30 4.91
CA ASN A 144 24.03 0.89 3.53
C ASN A 144 23.44 -0.49 3.17
N VAL A 145 22.14 -0.66 3.43
CA VAL A 145 21.46 -1.96 3.30
C VAL A 145 21.22 -2.29 1.82
N PRO A 146 21.75 -3.42 1.30
CA PRO A 146 21.56 -3.77 -0.12
C PRO A 146 20.09 -4.04 -0.46
N ALA A 147 19.68 -3.69 -1.67
CA ALA A 147 18.32 -3.95 -2.18
C ALA A 147 17.90 -5.43 -2.06
N GLU A 148 18.84 -6.35 -2.26
CA GLU A 148 18.68 -7.79 -2.08
C GLU A 148 18.24 -8.18 -0.67
N LEU A 149 18.81 -7.54 0.36
CA LEU A 149 18.44 -7.78 1.75
C LEU A 149 17.05 -7.22 2.06
N LEU A 150 16.68 -6.07 1.48
CA LEU A 150 15.32 -5.54 1.58
C LEU A 150 14.31 -6.50 0.95
N ARG A 151 14.62 -7.04 -0.24
CA ARG A 151 13.75 -8.02 -0.92
C ARG A 151 13.60 -9.31 -0.12
N ALA A 152 14.71 -9.83 0.42
CA ALA A 152 14.71 -11.03 1.25
C ALA A 152 13.88 -10.82 2.53
N ALA A 153 14.02 -9.69 3.21
CA ALA A 153 13.25 -9.36 4.41
C ALA A 153 11.74 -9.28 4.14
N LEU A 154 11.33 -8.62 3.05
CA LEU A 154 9.93 -8.58 2.64
C LEU A 154 9.41 -9.97 2.25
N THR A 155 10.22 -10.76 1.53
CA THR A 155 9.87 -12.12 1.11
C THR A 155 9.65 -13.02 2.32
N GLN A 156 10.51 -12.93 3.32
CA GLN A 156 10.37 -13.64 4.59
C GLN A 156 9.12 -13.18 5.34
N PHE A 157 8.93 -11.86 5.49
CA PHE A 157 7.80 -11.29 6.23
C PHE A 157 6.44 -11.68 5.64
N TYR A 158 6.33 -11.72 4.30
CA TYR A 158 5.09 -12.07 3.61
C TYR A 158 5.02 -13.54 3.15
N GLY A 159 5.97 -14.40 3.55
CA GLY A 159 6.08 -15.77 3.03
C GLY A 159 4.86 -16.66 3.24
N GLU A 160 4.07 -16.39 4.28
CA GLU A 160 2.82 -17.12 4.58
C GLU A 160 1.56 -16.42 4.02
N SER A 161 1.71 -15.29 3.33
CA SER A 161 0.58 -14.53 2.81
C SER A 161 0.08 -15.10 1.48
N LYS A 162 -1.22 -15.36 1.39
CA LYS A 162 -1.91 -15.67 0.14
C LYS A 162 -2.27 -14.42 -0.68
N ILE A 163 -2.12 -13.23 -0.09
CA ILE A 163 -2.63 -11.97 -0.63
C ILE A 163 -1.50 -11.02 -1.01
N VAL A 164 -0.42 -11.00 -0.21
CA VAL A 164 0.76 -10.17 -0.45
C VAL A 164 1.87 -11.05 -1.00
N THR A 165 2.37 -10.73 -2.18
CA THR A 165 3.46 -11.46 -2.84
C THR A 165 4.64 -10.54 -3.10
N VAL A 166 5.86 -11.08 -3.04
CA VAL A 166 7.09 -10.34 -3.35
C VAL A 166 7.72 -10.94 -4.59
N ALA A 167 7.82 -10.15 -5.66
CA ALA A 167 8.47 -10.54 -6.89
C ALA A 167 9.95 -10.80 -6.66
N GLN A 168 10.46 -11.92 -7.16
CA GLN A 168 11.88 -12.27 -7.07
C GLN A 168 12.70 -11.65 -8.20
N ASP A 169 12.05 -11.44 -9.35
CA ASP A 169 12.65 -10.82 -10.53
C ASP A 169 12.12 -9.40 -10.74
N ALA A 170 12.93 -8.58 -11.42
CA ALA A 170 12.49 -7.29 -11.92
C ALA A 170 11.32 -7.47 -12.91
N PRO A 171 10.43 -6.45 -13.04
CA PRO A 171 9.43 -6.46 -14.09
C PRO A 171 10.07 -6.68 -15.47
N ALA A 172 9.39 -7.46 -16.32
CA ALA A 172 9.82 -7.68 -17.70
C ALA A 172 10.02 -6.31 -18.40
N GLU A 173 11.08 -6.21 -19.20
CA GLU A 173 11.43 -4.98 -19.93
C GLU A 173 11.74 -3.77 -19.02
N GLY A 174 11.79 -3.95 -17.70
CA GLY A 174 12.00 -2.88 -16.74
C GLY A 174 10.79 -1.96 -16.55
N GLU A 175 9.61 -2.33 -17.05
CA GLU A 175 8.42 -1.49 -17.07
C GLU A 175 7.35 -1.96 -16.08
N MET A 176 6.66 -0.99 -15.47
CA MET A 176 5.45 -1.23 -14.68
C MET A 176 4.25 -0.61 -15.37
N LEU A 177 3.24 -1.42 -15.68
CA LEU A 177 2.11 -0.98 -16.49
C LEU A 177 0.82 -0.96 -15.70
N LEU A 178 0.15 0.20 -15.72
CA LEU A 178 -1.23 0.33 -15.32
C LEU A 178 -2.11 0.33 -16.57
N ARG A 179 -2.93 -0.71 -16.74
CA ARG A 179 -3.78 -0.86 -17.94
C ARG A 179 -5.22 -0.48 -17.63
N GLY A 180 -5.87 0.23 -18.56
CA GLY A 180 -7.32 0.47 -18.48
C GLY A 180 -8.15 -0.81 -18.46
N SER A 181 -7.63 -1.89 -19.05
CA SER A 181 -8.23 -3.22 -19.12
C SER A 181 -7.93 -4.12 -17.92
N MET A 182 -7.39 -3.58 -16.81
CA MET A 182 -7.13 -4.40 -15.63
C MET A 182 -8.42 -4.96 -15.05
N GLU A 183 -8.42 -6.26 -14.76
CA GLU A 183 -9.49 -6.93 -14.05
C GLU A 183 -9.45 -6.63 -12.54
N PRO A 184 -10.58 -6.74 -11.83
CA PRO A 184 -10.59 -6.64 -10.37
C PRO A 184 -9.67 -7.66 -9.71
N TRP A 185 -8.84 -7.22 -8.77
CA TRP A 185 -7.86 -8.05 -8.07
C TRP A 185 -7.70 -7.63 -6.61
N ASP A 186 -7.71 -8.59 -5.69
CA ASP A 186 -7.66 -8.35 -4.25
C ASP A 186 -6.28 -8.65 -3.64
N GLY A 187 -5.30 -8.96 -4.47
CA GLY A 187 -3.91 -9.13 -4.06
C GLY A 187 -3.10 -7.82 -4.03
N LEU A 188 -1.87 -7.95 -3.54
CA LEU A 188 -0.85 -6.91 -3.51
C LEU A 188 0.50 -7.52 -3.89
N LYS A 189 1.15 -6.96 -4.90
CA LYS A 189 2.46 -7.43 -5.38
C LYS A 189 3.52 -6.38 -5.11
N LEU A 190 4.59 -6.78 -4.43
CA LEU A 190 5.71 -5.93 -4.09
C LEU A 190 6.89 -6.26 -5.01
N HIS A 191 7.64 -5.23 -5.38
CA HIS A 191 8.87 -5.32 -6.15
C HIS A 191 9.97 -4.51 -5.45
N VAL A 192 11.19 -5.03 -5.47
CA VAL A 192 12.39 -4.34 -5.00
C VAL A 192 13.44 -4.45 -6.09
N MET A 193 13.84 -3.32 -6.65
CA MET A 193 14.87 -3.23 -7.69
C MET A 193 16.03 -2.40 -7.15
N GLY A 194 17.26 -2.91 -7.26
CA GLY A 194 18.49 -2.17 -6.95
C GLY A 194 19.16 -1.67 -8.22
N SER A 195 19.91 -0.57 -8.13
CA SER A 195 20.85 -0.16 -9.19
C SER A 195 22.06 -1.09 -9.24
N GLU A 196 22.74 -1.14 -10.39
CA GLU A 196 23.93 -1.98 -10.58
C GLU A 196 25.08 -1.64 -9.61
N ASP A 197 25.22 -0.35 -9.27
CA ASP A 197 26.22 0.15 -8.32
C ASP A 197 25.81 -0.05 -6.83
N GLY A 198 24.57 -0.50 -6.57
CA GLY A 198 24.04 -0.70 -5.23
C GLY A 198 23.66 0.58 -4.48
N GLU A 199 23.81 1.76 -5.09
CA GLU A 199 23.60 3.06 -4.44
C GLU A 199 22.12 3.44 -4.32
N GLN A 200 21.23 2.78 -5.07
CA GLN A 200 19.82 3.11 -5.15
C GLN A 200 18.95 1.86 -5.12
N ALA A 201 17.76 2.01 -4.53
CA ALA A 201 16.68 1.04 -4.67
C ALA A 201 15.34 1.71 -4.97
N ARG A 202 14.52 1.02 -5.74
CA ARG A 202 13.12 1.35 -6.00
C ARG A 202 12.24 0.26 -5.43
N LEU A 203 11.37 0.64 -4.51
CA LEU A 203 10.38 -0.22 -3.89
C LEU A 203 9.02 0.12 -4.52
N VAL A 204 8.32 -0.89 -5.04
CA VAL A 204 7.05 -0.69 -5.75
C VAL A 204 6.00 -1.66 -5.26
N ALA A 205 4.82 -1.14 -4.95
CA ALA A 205 3.63 -1.90 -4.61
C ALA A 205 2.59 -1.72 -5.72
N VAL A 206 2.09 -2.84 -6.25
CA VAL A 206 1.03 -2.90 -7.26
C VAL A 206 -0.19 -3.54 -6.64
N LEU A 207 -1.34 -2.87 -6.74
CA LEU A 207 -2.62 -3.33 -6.21
C LEU A 207 -3.80 -2.74 -6.98
N ASP A 208 -5.00 -3.30 -6.81
CA ASP A 208 -6.23 -2.62 -7.20
C ASP A 208 -6.64 -1.62 -6.09
N ASN A 209 -6.84 -0.35 -6.45
CA ASN A 209 -7.31 0.68 -5.52
C ASN A 209 -8.72 0.41 -4.98
N LEU A 210 -9.55 -0.36 -5.70
CA LEU A 210 -10.87 -0.82 -5.25
C LEU A 210 -10.81 -2.19 -4.57
N GLY A 211 -9.88 -3.06 -4.96
CA GLY A 211 -9.67 -4.39 -4.35
C GLY A 211 -8.93 -4.29 -3.03
N LYS A 212 -7.67 -4.75 -2.97
CA LYS A 212 -6.83 -4.66 -1.75
C LYS A 212 -6.68 -3.23 -1.22
N GLY A 213 -6.82 -2.21 -2.07
CA GLY A 213 -6.80 -0.80 -1.65
C GLY A 213 -8.07 -0.31 -0.97
N ALA A 214 -9.17 -1.08 -1.01
CA ALA A 214 -10.44 -0.71 -0.39
C ALA A 214 -11.29 -1.94 0.02
N SER A 215 -12.22 -2.39 -0.83
CA SER A 215 -13.23 -3.38 -0.45
C SER A 215 -12.67 -4.78 -0.24
N GLY A 216 -11.64 -5.17 -0.98
CA GLY A 216 -10.96 -6.45 -0.78
C GLY A 216 -10.32 -6.55 0.60
N ALA A 217 -9.66 -5.48 1.06
CA ALA A 217 -9.13 -5.41 2.43
C ALA A 217 -10.23 -5.47 3.51
N ALA A 218 -11.37 -4.84 3.25
CA ALA A 218 -12.51 -4.88 4.17
C ALA A 218 -13.12 -6.29 4.24
N VAL A 219 -13.22 -6.99 3.10
CA VAL A 219 -13.71 -8.37 3.03
C VAL A 219 -12.72 -9.34 3.69
N GLN A 220 -11.41 -9.19 3.47
CA GLN A 220 -10.39 -9.97 4.20
C GLN A 220 -10.55 -9.82 5.72
N THR A 221 -10.69 -8.58 6.17
CA THR A 221 -10.94 -8.26 7.59
C THR A 221 -12.24 -8.90 8.09
N LEU A 222 -13.31 -8.82 7.30
CA LEU A 222 -14.60 -9.44 7.62
C LEU A 222 -14.48 -10.96 7.76
N ASN A 223 -13.78 -11.61 6.84
CA ASN A 223 -13.56 -13.06 6.85
C ASN A 223 -12.86 -13.49 8.15
N LEU A 224 -11.76 -12.83 8.50
CA LEU A 224 -11.04 -13.09 9.76
C LEU A 224 -11.94 -12.88 10.98
N MET A 225 -12.69 -11.78 11.01
CA MET A 225 -13.61 -11.48 12.11
C MET A 225 -14.79 -12.46 12.20
N ALA A 226 -15.15 -13.12 11.11
CA ALA A 226 -16.17 -14.14 11.04
C ALA A 226 -15.64 -15.57 11.26
N GLY A 227 -14.32 -15.76 11.39
CA GLY A 227 -13.70 -17.08 11.51
C GLY A 227 -13.70 -17.89 10.21
N LEU A 228 -13.74 -17.21 9.06
CA LEU A 228 -13.67 -17.81 7.73
C LEU A 228 -12.23 -17.82 7.20
N ASP A 229 -11.97 -18.56 6.12
CA ASP A 229 -10.71 -18.42 5.37
C ASP A 229 -10.56 -16.96 4.89
N GLU A 230 -9.38 -16.37 5.11
CA GLU A 230 -9.15 -14.94 4.84
C GLU A 230 -9.36 -14.56 3.37
N THR A 231 -9.21 -15.52 2.45
CA THR A 231 -9.37 -15.33 1.01
C THR A 231 -10.77 -15.63 0.49
N ALA A 232 -11.72 -16.02 1.35
CA ALA A 232 -13.07 -16.34 0.94
C ALA A 232 -13.74 -15.17 0.19
N GLY A 233 -14.12 -15.41 -1.07
CA GLY A 233 -14.74 -14.39 -1.94
C GLY A 233 -13.79 -13.33 -2.51
N LEU A 234 -12.49 -13.41 -2.22
CA LEU A 234 -11.46 -12.54 -2.81
C LEU A 234 -10.94 -13.11 -4.12
N ARG A 235 -10.53 -12.23 -5.03
CA ARG A 235 -9.84 -12.56 -6.28
C ARG A 235 -8.33 -12.44 -6.08
N VAL A 236 -7.68 -13.51 -5.65
CA VAL A 236 -6.23 -13.54 -5.31
C VAL A 236 -5.47 -14.53 -6.15
#